data_AF-A0A398CPC9-F1
#
_entry.id   AF-A0A398CPC9-F1
#
_cell.length_a   1.000
_cell.length_b   1.000
_cell.length_c   1.000
_cell.angle_alpha   90.00
_cell.angle_beta   90.00
_cell.angle_gamma   90.00
#
_symmetry.space_group_name_H-M   'P 1'
#
loop_
_entity.id
_entity.type
_entity.pdbx_description
1 polymer ?
#
loop_
_entity_poly.entity_id
_entity_poly.type
_entity_poly.pdbx_seq_one_letter_code
_entity_poly.pdbx_strand_id
1 'polypeptide(L)'
;MHRLVWTAAVLVLLIAAVAKTAAPMPVYAEPLPEETRRLLEKSLSVYEIDREIERITKLHTQTERQIEQSKSRLDQQEIAVAVQREQAGRVLRSIYMGRQQFWLTSVMSVKSLSELLRLWEAMDLVISSDRKKMNAYSEQYSKLLEGYEQLRKDQTELAAVVTDLESQRVRVAALQDEVAGALAGRGDADHLRALMDELQNYWDNVGLYEVKQHFRALAGAMKKLPAWVKEHPEALETKGLAAKLTITDTELNDFLRGEDSRFDSFSFKFDDGLLILDGDNGDMRVRIEGAYTVENEPVNGILFHVRKLVFNGLELPDTTRADLEREFDLGFYPQKLIKFVKAESVELEDGKLIVKLKVG
;
A
#
# COMPACT_ATOMS: atom_id res chain seq x y z
N MET A 1 -7.06 12.17 72.89
CA MET A 1 -6.38 11.93 71.58
C MET A 1 -7.34 11.53 70.44
N HIS A 2 -8.62 11.22 70.68
CA HIS A 2 -9.56 10.82 69.61
C HIS A 2 -10.19 11.96 68.78
N ARG A 3 -10.10 13.22 69.23
CA ARG A 3 -10.70 14.37 68.51
C ARG A 3 -9.80 14.97 67.42
N LEU A 4 -8.49 14.74 67.48
CA LEU A 4 -7.52 15.22 66.48
C LEU A 4 -7.38 14.29 65.26
N VAL A 5 -7.69 13.00 65.43
CA VAL A 5 -7.66 12.01 64.33
C VAL A 5 -8.86 12.20 63.39
N TRP A 6 -10.01 12.64 63.95
CA TRP A 6 -11.22 12.89 63.16
C TRP A 6 -11.10 14.14 62.28
N THR A 7 -10.44 15.20 62.77
CA THR A 7 -10.21 16.42 61.96
C THR A 7 -9.21 16.19 60.82
N ALA A 8 -8.22 15.31 61.02
CA ALA A 8 -7.27 14.94 59.95
C ALA A 8 -7.93 14.07 58.87
N ALA A 9 -8.84 13.16 59.24
CA ALA A 9 -9.55 12.31 58.29
C ALA A 9 -10.52 13.10 57.38
N VAL A 10 -11.17 14.14 57.91
CA VAL A 10 -12.06 15.01 57.12
C VAL A 10 -11.27 15.89 56.13
N LEU A 11 -10.06 16.32 56.49
CA LEU A 11 -9.23 17.15 55.61
C LEU A 11 -8.65 16.35 54.43
N VAL A 12 -8.28 15.08 54.64
CA VAL A 12 -7.79 14.18 53.57
C VAL A 12 -8.92 13.79 52.61
N LEU A 13 -10.15 13.63 53.11
CA LEU A 13 -11.34 13.38 52.27
C LEU A 13 -11.73 14.59 51.42
N LEU A 14 -11.52 15.82 51.91
CA LEU A 14 -11.74 17.06 51.15
C LEU A 14 -10.68 17.28 50.07
N ILE A 15 -9.42 16.92 50.31
CA ILE A 15 -8.35 17.04 49.29
C ILE A 15 -8.50 15.95 48.21
N ALA A 16 -8.95 14.74 48.57
CA ALA A 16 -9.25 13.67 47.61
C ALA A 16 -10.51 13.96 46.76
N ALA A 17 -11.44 14.79 47.24
CA ALA A 17 -12.61 15.23 46.48
C ALA A 17 -12.27 16.31 45.45
N VAL A 18 -11.28 17.17 45.71
CA VAL A 18 -10.84 18.24 44.77
C VAL A 18 -9.88 17.71 43.69
N ALA A 19 -9.14 16.63 43.95
CA ALA A 19 -8.25 16.04 42.94
C ALA A 19 -8.97 15.23 41.85
N LYS A 20 -10.26 14.89 42.03
CA LYS A 20 -11.07 14.16 41.03
C LYS A 20 -11.79 15.06 40.02
N THR A 21 -11.70 16.38 40.15
CA THR A 21 -12.31 17.33 39.20
C THR A 21 -11.34 17.85 38.15
N ALA A 22 -10.12 17.30 38.08
CA ALA A 22 -9.13 17.61 37.03
C ALA A 22 -8.90 16.43 36.08
N ALA A 23 -9.93 15.61 35.85
CA ALA A 23 -9.96 14.78 34.65
C ALA A 23 -10.35 15.71 33.48
N PRO A 24 -9.60 15.72 32.35
CA PRO A 24 -10.06 16.40 31.16
C PRO A 24 -11.43 15.84 30.81
N MET A 25 -12.47 16.67 30.84
CA MET A 25 -13.77 16.25 30.36
C MET A 25 -13.60 15.89 28.89
N PRO A 26 -14.10 14.72 28.43
CA PRO A 26 -14.23 14.48 27.01
C PRO A 26 -15.09 15.62 26.47
N VAL A 27 -14.57 16.33 25.47
CA VAL A 27 -15.29 17.38 24.75
C VAL A 27 -16.52 16.72 24.12
N TYR A 28 -17.64 16.79 24.84
CA TYR A 28 -18.93 16.43 24.32
C TYR A 28 -19.21 17.34 23.14
N ALA A 29 -19.35 16.75 21.97
CA ALA A 29 -19.72 17.41 20.73
C ALA A 29 -21.12 18.04 20.86
N GLU A 30 -21.19 19.29 21.35
CA GLU A 30 -22.16 20.22 20.79
C GLU A 30 -21.87 20.32 19.28
N PRO A 31 -22.89 20.31 18.41
CA PRO A 31 -22.66 20.45 16.98
C PRO A 31 -21.97 21.80 16.75
N LEU A 32 -20.66 21.74 16.48
CA LEU A 32 -19.87 22.89 16.11
C LEU A 32 -20.60 23.65 14.99
N PRO A 33 -20.60 24.99 15.00
CA PRO A 33 -21.11 25.76 13.88
C PRO A 33 -20.49 25.24 12.58
N GLU A 34 -21.30 25.04 11.54
CA GLU A 34 -20.87 24.49 10.24
C GLU A 34 -19.64 25.21 9.69
N GLU A 35 -19.55 26.52 9.90
CA GLU A 35 -18.44 27.36 9.47
C GLU A 35 -17.14 27.05 10.25
N THR A 36 -17.24 26.81 11.56
CA THR A 36 -16.12 26.39 12.41
C THR A 36 -15.66 24.98 12.05
N ARG A 37 -16.59 24.06 11.81
CA ARG A 37 -16.27 22.68 11.41
C ARG A 37 -15.50 22.65 10.10
N ARG A 38 -15.99 23.34 9.06
CA ARG A 38 -15.31 23.44 7.76
C ARG A 38 -13.93 24.07 7.87
N LEU A 39 -13.77 25.04 8.75
CA LEU A 39 -12.49 25.69 8.98
C LEU A 39 -11.49 24.73 9.64
N LEU A 40 -11.93 23.93 10.61
CA LEU A 40 -11.13 22.87 11.22
C LEU A 40 -10.76 21.77 10.22
N GLU A 41 -11.72 21.30 9.41
CA GLU A 41 -11.48 20.32 8.32
C GLU A 41 -10.42 20.81 7.32
N LYS A 42 -10.49 22.09 6.91
CA LYS A 42 -9.47 22.70 6.04
C LYS A 42 -8.10 22.78 6.72
N SER A 43 -8.04 23.14 8.00
CA SER A 43 -6.79 23.19 8.75
C SER A 43 -6.12 21.82 8.87
N LEU A 44 -6.93 20.78 9.12
CA LEU A 44 -6.47 19.40 9.18
C LEU A 44 -6.01 18.93 7.79
N SER A 45 -6.70 19.34 6.73
CA SER A 45 -6.29 19.08 5.35
C SER A 45 -4.93 19.68 5.03
N VAL A 46 -4.67 20.92 5.43
CA VAL A 46 -3.34 21.55 5.26
C VAL A 46 -2.27 20.72 5.98
N TYR A 47 -2.50 20.40 7.25
CA TYR A 47 -1.55 19.63 8.05
C TYR A 47 -1.23 18.25 7.46
N GLU A 48 -2.25 17.51 7.01
CA GLU A 48 -2.06 16.18 6.42
C GLU A 48 -1.35 16.23 5.08
N ILE A 49 -1.65 17.22 4.22
CA ILE A 49 -0.95 17.37 2.94
C ILE A 49 0.51 17.76 3.19
N ASP A 50 0.81 18.62 4.16
CA ASP A 50 2.18 18.98 4.51
C ASP A 50 2.98 17.77 5.02
N ARG A 51 2.38 16.94 5.87
CA ARG A 51 2.99 15.68 6.33
C ARG A 51 3.26 14.74 5.15
N GLU A 52 2.31 14.64 4.22
CA GLU A 52 2.45 13.80 3.03
C GLU A 52 3.55 14.30 2.08
N ILE A 53 3.64 15.62 1.87
CA ILE A 53 4.74 16.26 1.14
C ILE A 53 6.08 15.90 1.77
N GLU A 54 6.22 15.96 3.10
CA GLU A 54 7.46 15.60 3.78
C GLU A 54 7.82 14.12 3.57
N ARG A 55 6.82 13.22 3.68
CA ARG A 55 7.00 11.79 3.46
C ARG A 55 7.43 11.49 2.02
N ILE A 56 6.73 12.04 1.03
CA ILE A 56 7.04 11.87 -0.40
C ILE A 56 8.40 12.49 -0.73
N THR A 57 8.77 13.63 -0.13
CA THR A 57 10.10 14.23 -0.31
C THR A 57 11.22 13.30 0.17
N LYS A 58 11.03 12.63 1.32
CA LYS A 58 12.00 11.62 1.82
C LYS A 58 12.12 10.44 0.86
N LEU A 59 11.00 9.93 0.35
CA LEU A 59 10.99 8.87 -0.66
C LEU A 59 11.69 9.30 -1.96
N HIS A 60 11.42 10.52 -2.43
CA HIS A 60 12.07 11.09 -3.60
C HIS A 60 13.61 11.09 -3.45
N THR A 61 14.14 11.63 -2.35
CA THR A 61 15.59 11.63 -2.11
C THR A 61 16.17 10.22 -2.01
N GLN A 62 15.41 9.25 -1.46
CA GLN A 62 15.85 7.86 -1.43
C GLN A 62 15.89 7.25 -2.83
N THR A 63 14.86 7.48 -3.66
CA THR A 63 14.77 7.00 -5.05
C THR A 63 15.86 7.62 -5.92
N GLU A 64 16.16 8.92 -5.77
CA GLU A 64 17.28 9.58 -6.45
C GLU A 64 18.62 8.88 -6.17
N ARG A 65 18.91 8.59 -4.90
CA ARG A 65 20.13 7.85 -4.53
C ARG A 65 20.14 6.45 -5.11
N GLN A 66 19.00 5.76 -5.17
CA GLN A 66 18.91 4.44 -5.78
C GLN A 66 19.18 4.50 -7.28
N ILE A 67 18.64 5.50 -7.99
CA ILE A 67 18.88 5.76 -9.41
C ILE A 67 20.38 6.01 -9.65
N GLU A 68 21.03 6.85 -8.85
CA GLU A 68 22.47 7.10 -8.96
C GLU A 68 23.30 5.83 -8.76
N GLN A 69 22.97 5.03 -7.75
CA GLN A 69 23.63 3.76 -7.50
C GLN A 69 23.40 2.76 -8.64
N SER A 70 22.18 2.65 -9.14
CA SER A 70 21.84 1.79 -10.27
C SER A 70 22.60 2.20 -11.52
N LYS A 71 22.67 3.50 -11.82
CA LYS A 71 23.47 4.03 -12.93
C LYS A 71 24.94 3.64 -12.81
N SER A 72 25.55 3.86 -11.64
CA SER A 72 26.95 3.49 -11.40
C SER A 72 27.20 1.98 -11.57
N ARG A 73 26.27 1.13 -11.10
CA ARG A 73 26.36 -0.32 -11.30
C ARG A 73 26.22 -0.71 -12.78
N LEU A 74 25.33 -0.05 -13.52
CA LEU A 74 25.15 -0.30 -14.96
C LEU A 74 26.39 0.10 -15.75
N ASP A 75 27.02 1.23 -15.42
CA ASP A 75 28.29 1.65 -16.04
C ASP A 75 29.40 0.61 -15.82
N GLN A 76 29.48 0.02 -14.62
CA GLN A 76 30.43 -1.07 -14.35
C GLN A 76 30.09 -2.36 -15.11
N GLN A 77 28.80 -2.70 -15.21
CA GLN A 77 28.34 -3.85 -15.97
C GLN A 77 28.61 -3.67 -17.48
N GLU A 78 28.47 -2.47 -18.01
CA GLU A 78 28.77 -2.15 -19.40
C GLU A 78 30.24 -2.43 -19.74
N ILE A 79 31.17 -2.04 -18.86
CA ILE A 79 32.60 -2.35 -18.99
C ILE A 79 32.82 -3.88 -18.99
N ALA A 80 32.18 -4.60 -18.08
CA ALA A 80 32.30 -6.07 -18.01
C ALA A 80 31.74 -6.74 -19.27
N VAL A 81 30.59 -6.28 -19.77
CA VAL A 81 29.96 -6.75 -21.00
C VAL A 81 30.86 -6.47 -22.21
N ALA A 82 31.55 -5.32 -22.27
CA ALA A 82 32.50 -5.02 -23.34
C ALA A 82 33.66 -6.03 -23.40
N VAL A 83 34.18 -6.45 -22.24
CA VAL A 83 35.21 -7.50 -22.16
C VAL A 83 34.65 -8.84 -22.67
N GLN A 84 33.45 -9.22 -22.25
CA GLN A 84 32.80 -10.47 -22.69
C GLN A 84 32.48 -10.44 -24.19
N ARG A 85 32.06 -9.27 -24.72
CA ARG A 85 31.81 -9.06 -26.14
C ARG A 85 33.04 -9.37 -26.98
N GLU A 86 34.22 -8.94 -26.52
CA GLU A 86 35.48 -9.22 -27.22
C GLU A 86 35.86 -10.70 -27.13
N GLN A 87 35.61 -11.37 -26.00
CA GLN A 87 35.82 -12.81 -25.86
C GLN A 87 34.90 -13.61 -26.78
N ALA A 88 33.60 -13.29 -26.80
CA ALA A 88 32.60 -13.86 -27.72
C ALA A 88 32.97 -13.59 -29.18
N GLY A 89 33.39 -12.37 -29.51
CA GLY A 89 33.85 -11.98 -30.84
C GLY A 89 35.05 -12.80 -31.32
N ARG A 90 36.02 -13.07 -30.45
CA ARG A 90 37.16 -13.96 -30.77
C ARG A 90 36.71 -15.39 -31.11
N VAL A 91 35.75 -15.93 -30.36
CA VAL A 91 35.16 -17.24 -30.65
C VAL A 91 34.51 -17.25 -32.03
N LEU A 92 33.62 -16.28 -32.32
CA LEU A 92 32.95 -16.18 -33.62
C LEU A 92 33.93 -16.03 -34.78
N ARG A 93 34.93 -15.15 -34.65
CA ARG A 93 35.98 -14.97 -35.67
C ARG A 93 36.75 -16.26 -35.91
N SER A 94 37.06 -17.02 -34.86
CA SER A 94 37.79 -18.28 -35.01
C SER A 94 36.99 -19.37 -35.72
N ILE A 95 35.67 -19.43 -35.47
CA ILE A 95 34.77 -20.33 -36.18
C ILE A 95 34.70 -19.94 -37.65
N TYR A 96 34.52 -18.64 -37.93
CA TYR A 96 34.45 -18.09 -39.27
C TYR A 96 35.75 -18.28 -40.08
N MET A 97 36.91 -18.09 -39.45
CA MET A 97 38.23 -18.25 -40.09
C MET A 97 38.64 -19.73 -40.31
N GLY A 98 37.71 -20.68 -40.16
CA GLY A 98 37.94 -22.07 -40.58
C GLY A 98 38.40 -23.03 -39.49
N ARG A 99 38.18 -22.73 -38.20
CA ARG A 99 38.42 -23.72 -37.11
C ARG A 99 37.65 -25.02 -37.33
N GLN A 100 36.49 -24.97 -37.96
CA GLN A 100 35.74 -26.18 -38.34
C GLN A 100 36.51 -27.07 -39.30
N GLN A 101 37.23 -26.46 -40.27
CA GLN A 101 38.06 -27.19 -41.22
C GLN A 101 39.23 -27.88 -40.52
N PHE A 102 39.86 -27.21 -39.55
CA PHE A 102 40.91 -27.81 -38.72
C PHE A 102 40.41 -29.09 -38.04
N TRP A 103 39.28 -29.03 -37.32
CA TRP A 103 38.73 -30.22 -36.65
C TRP A 103 38.36 -31.35 -37.61
N LEU A 104 37.73 -31.03 -38.75
CA LEU A 104 37.42 -32.01 -39.81
C LEU A 104 38.69 -32.70 -40.33
N THR A 105 39.75 -31.94 -40.59
CA THR A 105 41.04 -32.50 -41.05
C THR A 105 41.76 -33.29 -39.95
N SER A 106 41.61 -32.89 -38.68
CA SER A 106 42.17 -33.64 -37.55
C SER A 106 41.49 -34.99 -37.39
N VAL A 107 40.15 -35.06 -37.47
CA VAL A 107 39.40 -36.33 -37.38
C VAL A 107 39.78 -37.29 -38.51
N MET A 108 39.94 -36.78 -39.73
CA MET A 108 40.35 -37.59 -40.88
C MET A 108 41.82 -38.07 -40.84
N SER A 109 42.67 -37.48 -39.99
CA SER A 109 44.10 -37.82 -39.90
C SER A 109 44.45 -38.74 -38.72
N VAL A 110 43.48 -39.09 -37.87
CA VAL A 110 43.67 -40.01 -36.75
C VAL A 110 43.94 -41.45 -37.22
N LYS A 111 44.93 -42.12 -36.62
CA LYS A 111 45.34 -43.49 -36.99
C LYS A 111 44.91 -44.56 -35.97
N SER A 112 44.42 -44.16 -34.79
CA SER A 112 43.99 -45.08 -33.73
C SER A 112 42.74 -44.62 -32.99
N LEU A 113 41.97 -45.58 -32.46
CA LEU A 113 40.76 -45.28 -31.67
C LEU A 113 41.08 -44.44 -30.42
N SER A 114 42.23 -44.69 -29.77
CA SER A 114 42.67 -43.95 -28.59
C SER A 114 42.98 -42.48 -28.90
N GLU A 115 43.55 -42.18 -30.07
CA GLU A 115 43.77 -40.80 -30.53
C GLU A 115 42.45 -40.10 -30.87
N LEU A 116 41.48 -40.83 -31.42
CA LEU A 116 40.15 -40.28 -31.74
C LEU A 116 39.42 -39.84 -30.47
N LEU A 117 39.46 -40.66 -29.42
CA LEU A 117 38.85 -40.34 -28.12
C LEU A 117 39.47 -39.09 -27.50
N ARG A 118 40.81 -38.95 -27.53
CA ARG A 118 41.51 -37.76 -27.04
C ARG A 118 41.15 -36.50 -27.84
N LEU A 119 41.04 -36.64 -29.16
CA LEU A 119 40.64 -35.54 -30.04
C LEU A 119 39.21 -35.10 -29.73
N TRP A 120 38.30 -36.06 -29.51
CA TRP A 120 36.91 -35.79 -29.13
C TRP A 120 36.81 -35.07 -27.78
N GLU A 121 37.55 -35.52 -26.76
CA GLU A 121 37.59 -34.85 -25.45
C GLU A 121 38.11 -33.41 -25.57
N ALA A 122 39.15 -33.18 -26.37
CA ALA A 122 39.68 -31.84 -26.62
C ALA A 122 38.66 -30.95 -27.36
N MET A 123 37.94 -31.50 -28.34
CA MET A 123 36.87 -30.78 -29.04
C MET A 123 35.73 -30.39 -28.11
N ASP A 124 35.25 -31.32 -27.28
CA ASP A 124 34.15 -31.05 -26.35
C ASP A 124 34.53 -29.98 -25.31
N LEU A 125 35.77 -30.03 -24.79
CA LEU A 125 36.28 -29.00 -23.89
C LEU A 125 36.30 -27.60 -24.54
N VAL A 126 36.74 -27.51 -25.80
CA VAL A 126 36.78 -26.23 -26.53
C VAL A 126 35.37 -25.73 -26.83
N ILE A 127 34.48 -26.60 -27.33
CA ILE A 127 33.10 -26.24 -27.68
C ILE A 127 32.32 -25.81 -26.43
N SER A 128 32.48 -26.52 -25.31
CA SER A 128 31.83 -26.16 -24.04
C SER A 128 32.34 -24.82 -23.50
N SER A 129 33.65 -24.58 -23.55
CA SER A 129 34.24 -23.27 -23.21
C SER A 129 33.69 -22.14 -24.10
N ASP A 130 33.60 -22.37 -25.41
CA ASP A 130 33.12 -21.38 -26.37
C ASP A 130 31.64 -21.07 -26.16
N ARG A 131 30.80 -22.10 -25.94
CA ARG A 131 29.39 -21.95 -25.53
C ARG A 131 29.28 -21.16 -24.23
N LYS A 132 30.11 -21.45 -23.23
CA LYS A 132 30.10 -20.74 -21.95
C LYS A 132 30.38 -19.25 -22.12
N LYS A 133 31.36 -18.87 -22.96
CA LYS A 133 31.68 -17.45 -23.24
C LYS A 133 30.54 -16.74 -23.97
N MET A 134 29.95 -17.39 -24.98
CA MET A 134 28.82 -16.82 -25.72
C MET A 134 27.58 -16.64 -24.84
N ASN A 135 27.24 -17.66 -24.03
CA ASN A 135 26.12 -17.61 -23.11
C ASN A 135 26.33 -16.54 -22.02
N ALA A 136 27.55 -16.46 -21.46
CA ALA A 136 27.89 -15.44 -20.47
C ALA A 136 27.72 -14.02 -21.02
N TYR A 137 28.17 -13.77 -22.26
CA TYR A 137 27.94 -12.48 -22.92
C TYR A 137 26.44 -12.21 -23.11
N SER A 138 25.69 -13.16 -23.67
CA SER A 138 24.26 -13.00 -23.93
C SER A 138 23.46 -12.73 -22.65
N GLU A 139 23.76 -13.46 -21.57
CA GLU A 139 23.09 -13.30 -20.28
C GLU A 139 23.41 -11.94 -19.65
N GLN A 140 24.68 -11.54 -19.62
CA GLN A 140 25.07 -10.25 -19.05
C GLN A 140 24.55 -9.08 -19.87
N TYR A 141 24.49 -9.21 -21.20
CA TYR A 141 23.91 -8.19 -22.07
C TYR A 141 22.40 -8.04 -21.86
N SER A 142 21.66 -9.15 -21.70
CA SER A 142 20.23 -9.10 -21.36
C SER A 142 20.00 -8.38 -20.04
N LYS A 143 20.76 -8.74 -18.99
CA LYS A 143 20.66 -8.09 -17.67
C LYS A 143 20.99 -6.60 -17.73
N LEU A 144 21.96 -6.20 -18.55
CA LEU A 144 22.29 -4.79 -18.77
C LEU A 144 21.12 -4.03 -19.40
N LEU A 145 20.46 -4.61 -20.42
CA LEU A 145 19.29 -4.01 -21.06
C LEU A 145 18.11 -3.88 -20.09
N GLU A 146 17.79 -4.96 -19.37
CA GLU A 146 16.75 -4.96 -18.32
C GLU A 146 17.04 -3.88 -17.26
N GLY A 147 18.31 -3.73 -16.89
CA GLY A 147 18.76 -2.71 -15.95
C GLY A 147 18.54 -1.28 -16.46
N TYR A 148 18.82 -0.99 -17.73
CA TYR A 148 18.53 0.32 -18.33
C TYR A 148 17.02 0.59 -18.45
N GLU A 149 16.22 -0.43 -18.77
CA GLU A 149 14.77 -0.29 -18.79
C GLU A 149 14.21 0.03 -17.41
N GLN A 150 14.68 -0.66 -16.37
CA GLN A 150 14.28 -0.36 -15.00
C GLN A 150 14.73 1.05 -14.58
N LEU A 151 15.98 1.43 -14.87
CA LEU A 151 16.48 2.79 -14.59
C LEU A 151 15.60 3.87 -15.24
N ARG A 152 15.16 3.64 -16.49
CA ARG A 152 14.29 4.56 -17.21
C ARG A 152 12.90 4.65 -16.56
N LYS A 153 12.34 3.52 -16.11
CA LYS A 153 11.07 3.50 -15.37
C LYS A 153 11.19 4.29 -14.08
N ASP A 154 12.21 4.01 -13.28
CA ASP A 154 12.46 4.70 -12.01
C ASP A 154 12.60 6.23 -12.21
N GLN A 155 13.31 6.66 -13.25
CA GLN A 155 13.42 8.09 -13.60
C GLN A 155 12.10 8.72 -14.02
N THR A 156 11.26 7.98 -14.75
CA THR A 156 9.95 8.46 -15.20
C THR A 156 8.99 8.58 -14.02
N GLU A 157 8.97 7.59 -13.14
CA GLU A 157 8.20 7.60 -11.89
C GLU A 157 8.65 8.75 -10.99
N LEU A 158 9.96 8.97 -10.84
CA LEU A 158 10.49 10.10 -10.07
C LEU A 158 10.01 11.45 -10.62
N ALA A 159 10.03 11.64 -11.94
CA ALA A 159 9.54 12.87 -12.56
C ALA A 159 8.03 13.10 -12.32
N ALA A 160 7.23 12.02 -12.31
CA ALA A 160 5.82 12.10 -11.96
C ALA A 160 5.63 12.50 -10.49
N VAL A 161 6.43 11.94 -9.58
CA VAL A 161 6.41 12.31 -8.15
C VAL A 161 6.76 13.79 -7.94
N VAL A 162 7.74 14.33 -8.67
CA VAL A 162 8.08 15.77 -8.59
C VAL A 162 6.89 16.64 -9.00
N THR A 163 6.24 16.29 -10.12
CA THR A 163 5.07 17.02 -10.62
C THR A 163 3.92 16.99 -9.60
N ASP A 164 3.68 15.82 -8.99
CA ASP A 164 2.66 15.66 -7.95
C ASP A 164 2.96 16.53 -6.72
N LEU A 165 4.19 16.49 -6.22
CA LEU A 165 4.65 17.33 -5.10
C LEU A 165 4.45 18.83 -5.36
N GLU A 166 4.75 19.30 -6.56
CA GLU A 166 4.52 20.70 -6.94
C GLU A 166 3.03 21.05 -6.88
N SER A 167 2.16 20.17 -7.39
CA SER A 167 0.71 20.37 -7.36
C SER A 167 0.16 20.40 -5.93
N GLN A 168 0.67 19.52 -5.04
CA GLN A 168 0.28 19.47 -3.64
C GLN A 168 0.69 20.75 -2.91
N ARG A 169 1.89 21.30 -3.17
CA ARG A 169 2.35 22.57 -2.58
C ARG A 169 1.47 23.75 -2.98
N VAL A 170 1.07 23.82 -4.25
CA VAL A 170 0.15 24.86 -4.74
C VAL A 170 -1.19 24.75 -4.02
N ARG A 171 -1.71 23.53 -3.85
CA ARG A 171 -2.96 23.28 -3.12
C ARG A 171 -2.87 23.67 -1.65
N VAL A 172 -1.77 23.35 -0.97
CA VAL A 172 -1.52 23.76 0.42
C VAL A 172 -1.56 25.28 0.55
N ALA A 173 -0.84 26.00 -0.31
CA ALA A 173 -0.82 27.46 -0.27
C ALA A 173 -2.23 28.06 -0.44
N ALA A 174 -3.03 27.54 -1.37
CA ALA A 174 -4.41 27.96 -1.56
C ALA A 174 -5.28 27.70 -0.32
N LEU A 175 -5.16 26.52 0.30
CA LEU A 175 -5.90 26.19 1.52
C LEU A 175 -5.47 27.06 2.71
N GLN A 176 -4.18 27.37 2.84
CA GLN A 176 -3.66 28.27 3.86
C GLN A 176 -4.21 29.69 3.68
N ASP A 177 -4.28 30.20 2.45
CA ASP A 177 -4.89 31.49 2.14
C ASP A 177 -6.39 31.52 2.48
N GLU A 178 -7.12 30.44 2.18
CA GLU A 178 -8.54 30.31 2.54
C GLU A 178 -8.75 30.30 4.07
N VAL A 179 -7.90 29.58 4.80
CA VAL A 179 -7.93 29.54 6.28
C VAL A 179 -7.59 30.92 6.85
N ALA A 180 -6.53 31.57 6.36
CA ALA A 180 -6.13 32.89 6.80
C ALA A 180 -7.21 33.94 6.50
N GLY A 181 -7.83 33.89 5.32
CA GLY A 181 -8.96 34.74 4.93
C GLY A 181 -10.19 34.53 5.80
N ALA A 182 -10.52 33.29 6.16
CA ALA A 182 -11.64 32.97 7.06
C ALA A 182 -11.42 33.46 8.50
N LEU A 183 -10.16 33.53 8.94
CA LEU A 183 -9.77 34.06 10.25
C LEU A 183 -9.64 35.59 10.26
N ALA A 184 -9.46 36.22 9.11
CA ALA A 184 -9.25 37.67 9.00
C ALA A 184 -10.53 38.43 9.39
N GLY A 185 -10.41 39.32 10.39
CA GLY A 185 -11.52 40.16 10.85
C GLY A 185 -12.49 39.47 11.81
N ARG A 186 -12.23 38.22 12.21
CA ARG A 186 -12.98 37.52 13.25
C ARG A 186 -12.49 37.91 14.65
N GLY A 187 -13.43 38.12 15.58
CA GLY A 187 -13.14 38.46 16.98
C GLY A 187 -12.63 37.27 17.82
N ASP A 188 -12.86 36.05 17.35
CA ASP A 188 -12.50 34.78 17.99
C ASP A 188 -11.33 34.06 17.28
N ALA A 189 -10.62 34.75 16.38
CA ALA A 189 -9.57 34.16 15.54
C ALA A 189 -8.48 33.43 16.34
N ASP A 190 -8.06 33.98 17.48
CA ASP A 190 -7.02 33.36 18.32
C ASP A 190 -7.51 32.09 19.01
N HIS A 191 -8.77 32.05 19.42
CA HIS A 191 -9.38 30.83 19.97
C HIS A 191 -9.48 29.74 18.90
N LEU A 192 -9.90 30.09 17.69
CA LEU A 192 -9.98 29.15 16.57
C LEU A 192 -8.61 28.58 16.17
N ARG A 193 -7.56 29.41 16.18
CA ARG A 193 -6.19 28.92 15.94
C ARG A 193 -5.76 27.92 17.00
N ALA A 194 -6.01 28.20 18.28
CA ALA A 194 -5.69 27.26 19.36
C ALA A 194 -6.44 25.93 19.20
N LEU A 195 -7.71 25.95 18.79
CA LEU A 195 -8.47 24.75 18.49
C LEU A 195 -7.91 23.96 17.29
N MET A 196 -7.47 24.66 16.23
CA MET A 196 -6.80 24.03 15.10
C MET A 196 -5.52 23.30 15.53
N ASP A 197 -4.69 23.96 16.34
CA ASP A 197 -3.44 23.40 16.83
C ASP A 197 -3.70 22.19 17.74
N GLU A 198 -4.68 22.28 18.65
CA GLU A 198 -5.07 21.17 19.52
C GLU A 198 -5.58 19.97 18.71
N LEU A 199 -6.43 20.23 17.71
CA LEU A 199 -6.94 19.19 16.81
C LEU A 199 -5.82 18.51 16.02
N GLN A 200 -4.89 19.29 15.45
CA GLN A 200 -3.75 18.76 14.70
C GLN A 200 -2.86 17.89 15.60
N ASN A 201 -2.57 18.36 16.82
CA ASN A 201 -1.79 17.59 17.79
C ASN A 201 -2.50 16.32 18.23
N TYR A 202 -3.82 16.37 18.48
CA TYR A 202 -4.60 15.19 18.83
C TYR A 202 -4.60 14.17 17.68
N TRP A 203 -4.80 14.65 16.45
CA TRP A 203 -4.81 13.81 15.27
C TRP A 203 -3.46 13.10 15.04
N ASP A 204 -2.35 13.83 15.12
CA ASP A 204 -1.02 13.26 14.88
C ASP A 204 -0.61 12.22 15.95
N ASN A 205 -0.92 12.51 17.22
CA ASN A 205 -0.47 11.66 18.33
C ASN A 205 -1.42 10.49 18.63
N VAL A 206 -2.72 10.66 18.42
CA VAL A 206 -3.75 9.69 18.84
C VAL A 206 -4.64 9.29 17.67
N GLY A 207 -5.27 10.26 17.00
CA GLY A 207 -6.29 10.00 16.00
C GLY A 207 -5.83 9.10 14.85
N LEU A 208 -4.70 9.44 14.22
CA LEU A 208 -4.15 8.66 13.11
C LEU A 208 -3.75 7.25 13.57
N TYR A 209 -3.13 7.13 14.75
CA TYR A 209 -2.72 5.83 15.29
C TYR A 209 -3.93 4.91 15.46
N GLU A 210 -5.00 5.40 16.08
CA GLU A 210 -6.23 4.65 16.30
C GLU A 210 -6.87 4.25 14.98
N VAL A 211 -7.03 5.18 14.03
CA VAL A 211 -7.58 4.88 12.69
C VAL A 211 -6.76 3.78 12.01
N LYS A 212 -5.42 3.88 12.02
CA LYS A 212 -4.55 2.85 11.44
C LYS A 212 -4.69 1.50 12.14
N GLN A 213 -4.87 1.46 13.46
CA GLN A 213 -5.08 0.19 14.18
C GLN A 213 -6.37 -0.52 13.76
N HIS A 214 -7.44 0.24 13.53
CA HIS A 214 -8.73 -0.30 13.09
C HIS A 214 -8.66 -0.79 11.63
N PHE A 215 -8.05 0.00 10.73
CA PHE A 215 -7.81 -0.44 9.36
C PHE A 215 -6.89 -1.67 9.28
N ARG A 216 -5.86 -1.75 10.14
CA ARG A 216 -4.99 -2.92 10.23
C ARG A 216 -5.76 -4.16 10.66
N ALA A 217 -6.64 -4.03 11.66
CA ALA A 217 -7.52 -5.12 12.10
C ALA A 217 -8.41 -5.57 10.95
N LEU A 218 -9.00 -4.61 10.24
CA LEU A 218 -9.92 -4.87 9.13
C LEU A 218 -9.20 -5.58 7.99
N ALA A 219 -8.04 -5.09 7.55
CA ALA A 219 -7.21 -5.77 6.55
C ALA A 219 -6.78 -7.17 7.00
N GLY A 220 -6.50 -7.35 8.30
CA GLY A 220 -6.23 -8.65 8.90
C GLY A 220 -7.41 -9.63 8.78
N ALA A 221 -8.62 -9.16 9.10
CA ALA A 221 -9.84 -9.95 8.97
C ALA A 221 -10.17 -10.24 7.49
N MET A 222 -10.07 -9.26 6.60
CA MET A 222 -10.34 -9.44 5.16
C MET A 222 -9.44 -10.50 4.50
N LYS A 223 -8.20 -10.66 4.98
CA LYS A 223 -7.31 -11.75 4.52
C LYS A 223 -7.84 -13.15 4.85
N LYS A 224 -8.67 -13.28 5.89
CA LYS A 224 -9.30 -14.53 6.32
C LYS A 224 -10.68 -14.76 5.72
N LEU A 225 -11.29 -13.72 5.12
CA LEU A 225 -12.59 -13.82 4.45
C LEU A 225 -12.67 -15.00 3.44
N PRO A 226 -11.63 -15.29 2.63
CA PRO A 226 -11.67 -16.44 1.73
C PRO A 226 -11.78 -17.80 2.44
N ALA A 227 -11.29 -17.92 3.68
CA ALA A 227 -11.46 -19.15 4.47
C ALA A 227 -12.90 -19.26 4.98
N TRP A 228 -13.45 -18.16 5.51
CA TRP A 228 -14.83 -18.09 5.99
C TRP A 228 -15.84 -18.46 4.90
N VAL A 229 -15.67 -17.94 3.67
CA VAL A 229 -16.53 -18.28 2.51
C VAL A 229 -16.45 -19.78 2.15
N LYS A 230 -15.34 -20.46 2.40
CA LYS A 230 -15.23 -21.92 2.16
C LYS A 230 -16.01 -22.73 3.19
N GLU A 231 -16.16 -22.21 4.41
CA GLU A 231 -16.90 -22.84 5.50
C GLU A 231 -18.42 -22.59 5.39
N HIS A 232 -18.83 -21.57 4.64
CA HIS A 232 -20.23 -21.16 4.42
C HIS A 232 -20.60 -21.32 2.93
N PRO A 233 -20.75 -22.55 2.41
CA PRO A 233 -21.01 -22.81 1.00
C PRO A 233 -22.33 -22.19 0.49
N GLU A 234 -23.28 -21.89 1.37
CA GLU A 234 -24.52 -21.16 1.07
C GLU A 234 -24.27 -19.76 0.50
N ALA A 235 -23.14 -19.13 0.83
CA ALA A 235 -22.74 -17.84 0.26
C ALA A 235 -22.28 -17.97 -1.20
N LEU A 236 -21.93 -19.17 -1.67
CA LEU A 236 -21.36 -19.43 -2.99
C LEU A 236 -22.27 -20.31 -3.86
N GLU A 237 -23.01 -19.67 -4.76
CA GLU A 237 -23.77 -20.38 -5.79
C GLU A 237 -22.87 -20.72 -6.98
N THR A 238 -22.82 -21.98 -7.40
CA THR A 238 -22.06 -22.40 -8.59
C THR A 238 -23.01 -22.87 -9.70
N LYS A 239 -22.84 -22.33 -10.90
CA LYS A 239 -23.58 -22.72 -12.12
C LYS A 239 -22.59 -22.97 -13.26
N GLY A 240 -22.09 -24.20 -13.35
CA GLY A 240 -21.13 -24.60 -14.37
C GLY A 240 -19.78 -23.88 -14.21
N LEU A 241 -19.40 -23.05 -15.18
CA LEU A 241 -18.15 -22.26 -15.17
C LEU A 241 -18.30 -20.87 -14.54
N ALA A 242 -19.50 -20.52 -14.06
CA ALA A 242 -19.77 -19.27 -13.36
C ALA A 242 -20.09 -19.56 -11.89
N ALA A 243 -19.64 -18.66 -11.01
CA ALA A 243 -20.00 -18.68 -9.60
C ALA A 243 -20.49 -17.30 -9.18
N LYS A 244 -21.39 -17.26 -8.21
CA LYS A 244 -21.92 -16.04 -7.62
C LYS A 244 -21.71 -16.12 -6.12
N LEU A 245 -20.89 -15.22 -5.59
CA LEU A 245 -20.71 -15.04 -4.15
C LEU A 245 -21.66 -13.95 -3.68
N THR A 246 -22.44 -14.22 -2.65
CA THR A 246 -23.33 -13.25 -2.00
C THR A 246 -22.98 -13.21 -0.52
N ILE A 247 -22.72 -12.02 0.02
CA ILE A 247 -22.44 -11.79 1.44
C ILE A 247 -23.38 -10.70 1.92
N THR A 248 -24.17 -10.99 2.94
CA THR A 248 -25.07 -10.02 3.58
C THR A 248 -24.31 -9.14 4.58
N ASP A 249 -24.89 -8.00 4.92
CA ASP A 249 -24.38 -7.14 5.99
C ASP A 249 -24.25 -7.89 7.32
N THR A 250 -25.26 -8.71 7.65
CA THR A 250 -25.30 -9.51 8.88
C THR A 250 -24.17 -10.51 8.92
N GLU A 251 -23.98 -11.29 7.84
CA GLU A 251 -22.87 -12.23 7.73
C GLU A 251 -21.51 -11.55 7.81
N LEU A 252 -21.33 -10.40 7.17
CA LEU A 252 -20.08 -9.64 7.24
C LEU A 252 -19.80 -9.15 8.68
N ASN A 253 -20.81 -8.60 9.36
CA ASN A 253 -20.65 -8.15 10.75
C ASN A 253 -20.32 -9.32 11.68
N ASP A 254 -21.01 -10.45 11.54
CA ASP A 254 -20.78 -11.64 12.37
C ASP A 254 -19.39 -12.22 12.15
N PHE A 255 -18.94 -12.28 10.89
CA PHE A 255 -17.57 -12.65 10.53
C PHE A 255 -16.55 -11.72 11.20
N LEU A 256 -16.70 -10.41 11.05
CA LEU A 256 -15.73 -9.44 11.56
C LEU A 256 -15.67 -9.47 13.10
N ARG A 257 -16.81 -9.54 13.78
CA ARG A 257 -16.87 -9.68 15.26
C ARG A 257 -16.28 -11.00 15.74
N GLY A 258 -16.44 -12.07 14.97
CA GLY A 258 -15.79 -13.36 15.26
C GLY A 258 -14.27 -13.31 15.15
N GLU A 259 -13.73 -12.43 14.31
CA GLU A 259 -12.29 -12.28 14.09
C GLU A 259 -11.60 -11.34 15.10
N ASP A 260 -12.27 -10.27 15.50
CA ASP A 260 -11.73 -9.29 16.44
C ASP A 260 -12.84 -8.57 17.23
N SER A 261 -12.77 -8.59 18.56
CA SER A 261 -13.75 -7.96 19.45
C SER A 261 -13.83 -6.44 19.28
N ARG A 262 -12.83 -5.81 18.65
CA ARG A 262 -12.89 -4.38 18.32
C ARG A 262 -14.05 -4.05 17.38
N PHE A 263 -14.56 -5.01 16.61
CA PHE A 263 -15.69 -4.81 15.71
C PHE A 263 -17.06 -4.93 16.39
N ASP A 264 -17.11 -5.20 17.70
CA ASP A 264 -18.38 -5.23 18.45
C ASP A 264 -19.05 -3.85 18.51
N SER A 265 -18.24 -2.78 18.51
CA SER A 265 -18.70 -1.39 18.48
C SER A 265 -18.81 -0.83 17.06
N PHE A 266 -18.71 -1.68 16.03
CA PHE A 266 -18.80 -1.29 14.63
C PHE A 266 -19.99 -1.96 13.95
N SER A 267 -20.51 -1.26 12.93
CA SER A 267 -21.57 -1.71 12.05
C SER A 267 -21.13 -1.51 10.61
N PHE A 268 -21.15 -2.59 9.84
CA PHE A 268 -20.93 -2.60 8.41
C PHE A 268 -22.27 -2.71 7.69
N LYS A 269 -22.55 -1.80 6.77
CA LYS A 269 -23.79 -1.80 5.98
C LYS A 269 -23.46 -1.68 4.50
N PHE A 270 -24.03 -2.58 3.71
CA PHE A 270 -24.09 -2.42 2.26
C PHE A 270 -25.30 -1.55 1.90
N ASP A 271 -25.05 -0.50 1.13
CA ASP A 271 -26.04 0.41 0.57
C ASP A 271 -25.77 0.54 -0.94
N ASP A 272 -26.70 1.10 -1.70
CA ASP A 272 -26.63 1.16 -3.17
C ASP A 272 -25.29 1.70 -3.70
N GLY A 273 -24.41 0.80 -4.16
CA GLY A 273 -23.07 1.12 -4.63
C GLY A 273 -22.03 1.50 -3.56
N LEU A 274 -22.36 1.41 -2.27
CA LEU A 274 -21.51 1.84 -1.15
C LEU A 274 -21.44 0.79 -0.03
N LEU A 275 -20.25 0.63 0.54
CA LEU A 275 -20.07 0.03 1.85
C LEU A 275 -19.86 1.16 2.86
N ILE A 276 -20.71 1.19 3.88
CA ILE A 276 -20.65 2.13 5.00
C ILE A 276 -20.18 1.36 6.23
N LEU A 277 -19.08 1.80 6.81
CA LEU A 277 -18.61 1.38 8.12
C LEU A 277 -18.86 2.52 9.09
N ASP A 278 -19.59 2.27 10.17
CA ASP A 278 -19.83 3.21 11.24
C ASP A 278 -19.44 2.57 12.56
N GLY A 279 -18.68 3.25 13.40
CA GLY A 279 -18.28 2.74 14.71
C GLY A 279 -18.03 3.84 15.71
N ASP A 280 -18.37 3.53 16.97
CA ASP A 280 -18.25 4.42 18.11
C ASP A 280 -17.85 3.60 19.33
N ASN A 281 -16.64 3.82 19.84
CA ASN A 281 -16.13 3.16 21.04
C ASN A 281 -16.13 4.07 22.28
N GLY A 282 -16.84 5.20 22.22
CA GLY A 282 -16.93 6.21 23.28
C GLY A 282 -15.87 7.30 23.17
N ASP A 283 -14.61 6.93 22.92
CA ASP A 283 -13.49 7.87 22.78
C ASP A 283 -13.29 8.34 21.32
N MET A 284 -13.82 7.57 20.37
CA MET A 284 -13.66 7.81 18.95
C MET A 284 -14.91 7.40 18.17
N ARG A 285 -15.36 8.27 17.27
CA ARG A 285 -16.36 7.96 16.26
C ARG A 285 -15.74 8.00 14.86
N VAL A 286 -15.84 6.89 14.14
CA VAL A 286 -15.33 6.77 12.77
C VAL A 286 -16.45 6.35 11.85
N ARG A 287 -16.56 7.04 10.71
CA ARG A 287 -17.44 6.65 9.62
C ARG A 287 -16.65 6.61 8.32
N ILE A 288 -16.75 5.49 7.62
CA ILE A 288 -16.05 5.25 6.35
C ILE A 288 -17.09 4.90 5.31
N GLU A 289 -17.02 5.55 4.16
CA GLU A 289 -17.85 5.21 3.01
C GLU A 289 -16.92 4.90 1.86
N GLY A 290 -17.15 3.77 1.20
CA GLY A 290 -16.32 3.38 0.07
C GLY A 290 -17.07 2.50 -0.90
N ALA A 291 -16.41 2.15 -2.00
CA ALA A 291 -16.97 1.30 -3.03
C ALA A 291 -15.96 0.25 -3.46
N TYR A 292 -16.48 -0.90 -3.89
CA TYR A 292 -15.67 -1.94 -4.48
C TYR A 292 -15.60 -1.76 -6.01
N THR A 293 -14.42 -1.99 -6.57
CA THR A 293 -14.19 -2.01 -8.02
C THR A 293 -13.47 -3.30 -8.40
N VAL A 294 -13.64 -3.75 -9.65
CA VAL A 294 -12.85 -4.87 -10.18
C VAL A 294 -11.64 -4.30 -10.90
N GLU A 295 -10.45 -4.66 -10.41
CA GLU A 295 -9.19 -4.34 -11.05
C GLU A 295 -8.55 -5.61 -11.61
N ASN A 296 -7.87 -5.51 -12.75
CA ASN A 296 -7.24 -6.65 -13.42
C ASN A 296 -5.71 -6.69 -13.26
N GLU A 297 -5.11 -5.55 -12.92
CA GLU A 297 -3.66 -5.39 -12.79
C GLU A 297 -3.32 -4.90 -11.38
N PRO A 298 -2.20 -5.36 -10.77
CA PRO A 298 -1.30 -6.41 -11.25
C PRO A 298 -1.89 -7.82 -11.13
N VAL A 299 -2.96 -7.99 -10.32
CA VAL A 299 -3.67 -9.26 -10.12
C VAL A 299 -5.16 -8.95 -10.10
N ASN A 300 -5.96 -9.77 -10.79
CA ASN A 300 -7.41 -9.60 -10.78
C ASN A 300 -7.97 -9.68 -9.35
N GLY A 301 -8.64 -8.63 -8.90
CA GLY A 301 -9.12 -8.50 -7.54
C GLY A 301 -10.27 -7.50 -7.44
N ILE A 302 -10.96 -7.56 -6.32
CA ILE A 302 -12.02 -6.63 -5.97
C ILE A 302 -11.44 -5.70 -4.92
N LEU A 303 -11.05 -4.49 -5.31
CA LEU A 303 -10.39 -3.54 -4.43
C LEU A 303 -11.41 -2.58 -3.82
N PHE A 304 -11.18 -2.23 -2.56
CA PHE A 304 -11.99 -1.27 -1.84
C PHE A 304 -11.35 0.11 -1.93
N HIS A 305 -12.12 1.11 -2.38
CA HIS A 305 -11.71 2.50 -2.40
C HIS A 305 -12.53 3.31 -1.40
N VAL A 306 -11.82 4.03 -0.53
CA VAL A 306 -12.36 4.93 0.47
C VAL A 306 -12.80 6.22 -0.21
N ARG A 307 -14.11 6.41 -0.34
CA ARG A 307 -14.71 7.63 -0.91
C ARG A 307 -14.85 8.73 0.12
N LYS A 308 -15.09 8.39 1.38
CA LYS A 308 -15.26 9.36 2.47
C LYS A 308 -14.79 8.75 3.77
N LEU A 309 -14.12 9.56 4.56
CA LEU A 309 -13.66 9.18 5.89
C LEU A 309 -13.94 10.34 6.84
N VAL A 310 -14.75 10.08 7.87
CA VAL A 310 -15.13 11.05 8.89
C VAL A 310 -14.64 10.55 10.24
N PHE A 311 -13.90 11.39 10.94
CA PHE A 311 -13.35 11.12 12.25
C PHE A 311 -13.83 12.18 13.23
N ASN A 312 -14.51 11.76 14.30
CA ASN A 312 -15.09 12.65 15.32
C ASN A 312 -15.92 13.81 14.71
N GLY A 313 -16.63 13.53 13.61
CA GLY A 313 -17.46 14.50 12.90
C GLY A 313 -16.73 15.38 11.90
N LEU A 314 -15.41 15.25 11.74
CA LEU A 314 -14.59 15.98 10.78
C LEU A 314 -14.26 15.10 9.58
N GLU A 315 -14.52 15.59 8.37
CA GLU A 315 -14.10 14.90 7.15
C GLU A 315 -12.58 14.99 6.96
N LEU A 316 -11.95 13.83 6.80
CA LEU A 316 -10.52 13.72 6.58
C LEU A 316 -10.16 13.94 5.11
N PRO A 317 -8.96 14.47 4.82
CA PRO A 317 -8.55 14.77 3.46
C PRO A 317 -8.29 13.51 2.65
N ASP A 318 -8.28 13.71 1.33
CA ASP A 318 -8.00 12.68 0.33
C ASP A 318 -6.62 12.04 0.49
N THR A 319 -5.60 12.78 0.93
CA THR A 319 -4.26 12.26 1.20
C THR A 319 -4.29 11.17 2.28
N THR A 320 -5.00 11.39 3.39
CA THR A 320 -5.16 10.39 4.45
C THR A 320 -5.88 9.14 3.93
N ARG A 321 -6.93 9.31 3.11
CA ARG A 321 -7.65 8.16 2.52
C ARG A 321 -6.73 7.34 1.61
N ALA A 322 -5.98 8.01 0.73
CA ALA A 322 -5.04 7.36 -0.18
C ALA A 322 -3.92 6.64 0.59
N ASP A 323 -3.43 7.22 1.69
CA ASP A 323 -2.45 6.58 2.56
C ASP A 323 -2.98 5.30 3.21
N LEU A 324 -4.22 5.32 3.69
CA LEU A 324 -4.85 4.15 4.30
C LEU A 324 -5.11 3.04 3.28
N GLU A 325 -5.56 3.37 2.08
CA GLU A 325 -5.71 2.40 0.97
C GLU A 325 -4.37 1.76 0.59
N ARG A 326 -3.29 2.55 0.59
CA ARG A 326 -1.94 2.06 0.25
C ARG A 326 -1.36 1.16 1.33
N GLU A 327 -1.59 1.48 2.60
CA GLU A 327 -1.04 0.74 3.74
C GLU A 327 -1.84 -0.54 4.05
N PHE A 328 -3.17 -0.52 3.82
CA PHE A 328 -4.07 -1.58 4.24
C PHE A 328 -4.87 -2.15 3.07
N ASP A 329 -4.48 -3.35 2.65
CA ASP A 329 -5.20 -4.12 1.63
C ASP A 329 -6.53 -4.64 2.20
N LEU A 330 -7.62 -3.96 1.81
CA LEU A 330 -9.00 -4.34 2.07
C LEU A 330 -9.63 -5.09 0.88
N GLY A 331 -8.81 -5.48 -0.09
CA GLY A 331 -9.23 -6.15 -1.31
C GLY A 331 -9.57 -7.62 -1.11
N PHE A 332 -10.42 -8.12 -1.99
CA PHE A 332 -10.79 -9.52 -2.08
C PHE A 332 -10.26 -10.13 -3.38
N TYR A 333 -9.57 -11.27 -3.27
CA TYR A 333 -8.89 -11.92 -4.40
C TYR A 333 -9.50 -13.30 -4.65
N PRO A 334 -10.36 -13.45 -5.68
CA PRO A 334 -11.06 -14.70 -5.96
C PRO A 334 -10.12 -15.90 -6.18
N GLN A 335 -8.90 -15.67 -6.63
CA GLN A 335 -7.90 -16.74 -6.85
C GLN A 335 -7.50 -17.44 -5.54
N LYS A 336 -7.71 -16.79 -4.37
CA LYS A 336 -7.51 -17.41 -3.05
C LYS A 336 -8.62 -18.40 -2.69
N LEU A 337 -9.82 -18.23 -3.26
CA LEU A 337 -10.91 -19.18 -3.12
C LEU A 337 -10.70 -20.40 -4.02
N ILE A 338 -10.63 -20.16 -5.33
CA ILE A 338 -10.55 -21.18 -6.36
C ILE A 338 -9.47 -20.76 -7.36
N LYS A 339 -8.48 -21.63 -7.58
CA LYS A 339 -7.45 -21.40 -8.61
C LYS A 339 -8.14 -21.25 -9.98
N PHE A 340 -7.71 -20.28 -10.79
CA PHE A 340 -8.24 -19.96 -12.13
C PHE A 340 -9.62 -19.27 -12.16
N VAL A 341 -10.07 -18.67 -11.07
CA VAL A 341 -11.27 -17.84 -11.05
C VAL A 341 -10.91 -16.36 -10.98
N LYS A 342 -11.61 -15.55 -11.77
CA LYS A 342 -11.50 -14.08 -11.81
C LYS A 342 -12.83 -13.44 -11.42
N ALA A 343 -12.75 -12.27 -10.80
CA ALA A 343 -13.89 -11.38 -10.61
C ALA A 343 -14.26 -10.74 -11.95
N GLU A 344 -15.53 -10.86 -12.32
CA GLU A 344 -16.11 -10.23 -13.52
C GLU A 344 -16.83 -8.94 -13.17
N SER A 345 -17.57 -8.92 -12.06
CA SER A 345 -18.25 -7.73 -11.55
C SER A 345 -18.46 -7.82 -10.04
N VAL A 346 -18.60 -6.65 -9.44
CA VAL A 346 -19.00 -6.45 -8.05
C VAL A 346 -20.18 -5.48 -8.03
N GLU A 347 -21.24 -5.87 -7.33
CA GLU A 347 -22.47 -5.11 -7.17
C GLU A 347 -22.77 -5.01 -5.67
N LEU A 348 -22.98 -3.79 -5.18
CA LEU A 348 -23.40 -3.50 -3.82
C LEU A 348 -24.88 -3.11 -3.87
N GLU A 349 -25.73 -3.97 -3.33
CA GLU A 349 -27.17 -3.72 -3.18
C GLU A 349 -27.49 -3.54 -1.69
N ASP A 350 -28.66 -2.97 -1.38
CA ASP A 350 -29.10 -2.79 0.01
C ASP A 350 -29.03 -4.11 0.79
N GLY A 351 -28.17 -4.13 1.82
CA GLY A 351 -27.93 -5.27 2.70
C GLY A 351 -27.05 -6.39 2.13
N LYS A 352 -26.52 -6.31 0.91
CA LYS A 352 -25.70 -7.41 0.34
C LYS A 352 -24.65 -6.98 -0.69
N LEU A 353 -23.51 -7.64 -0.62
CA LEU A 353 -22.46 -7.66 -1.63
C LEU A 353 -22.66 -8.85 -2.57
N ILE A 354 -22.71 -8.60 -3.88
CA ILE A 354 -22.82 -9.61 -4.91
C ILE A 354 -21.58 -9.56 -5.79
N VAL A 355 -20.88 -10.69 -5.89
CA VAL A 355 -19.69 -10.83 -6.73
C VAL A 355 -19.95 -11.92 -7.77
N LYS A 356 -19.81 -11.56 -9.04
CA LYS A 356 -19.87 -12.52 -10.16
C LYS A 356 -18.46 -12.97 -10.49
N LEU A 357 -18.27 -14.28 -10.48
CA LEU A 357 -17.00 -14.96 -10.67
C LEU A 357 -17.06 -15.83 -11.92
N LYS A 358 -15.97 -15.87 -12.68
CA LYS A 358 -15.85 -16.68 -13.88
C LYS A 358 -14.50 -17.36 -13.94
N VAL A 359 -14.47 -18.57 -14.50
CA VAL A 359 -13.21 -19.25 -14.84
C VAL A 359 -12.46 -18.44 -15.90
N GLY A 360 -11.18 -18.11 -15.67
CA GLY A 360 -10.39 -17.31 -16.61
C GLY A 360 -8.92 -17.17 -16.30
#